data_AF-A0A673WAU4-F1
#
_entry.id   AF-A0A673WAU4-F1
#
_cell.length_a   1.000
_cell.length_b   1.000
_cell.length_c   1.000
_cell.angle_alpha   90.00
_cell.angle_beta   90.00
_cell.angle_gamma   90.00
#
_symmetry.space_group_name_H-M   'P 1'
#
loop_
_entity.id
_entity.type
_entity.pdbx_description
1 polymer ?
#
loop_
_entity_poly.entity_id
_entity_poly.type
_entity_poly.pdbx_seq_one_letter_code
_entity_poly.pdbx_strand_id
1 'polypeptide(L)'
;MNAPPAFESFLLFEGEKKITIIKDTKVPNACLFTLNKEDHTLGNIIRQQLLKDPQVLFAGYKVPHPLEHKIVIRVQTTPDYSPQEAFTNAITDLISELSLLEERFRVAIKDKQEGIE
;
A
#
# COMPACT_ATOMS: atom_id res chain seq x y z
N MET A 1 -25.52 -17.96 -13.71
CA MET A 1 -25.05 -17.65 -12.35
C MET A 1 -24.68 -16.17 -12.34
N ASN A 2 -25.13 -15.38 -11.36
CA ASN A 2 -24.89 -13.92 -11.32
C ASN A 2 -23.59 -13.54 -10.59
N ALA A 3 -22.71 -14.50 -10.34
CA ALA A 3 -21.43 -14.26 -9.69
C ALA A 3 -20.41 -13.77 -10.74
N PRO A 4 -19.63 -12.71 -10.44
CA PRO A 4 -18.54 -12.30 -11.29
C PRO A 4 -17.45 -13.39 -11.36
N PRO A 5 -16.67 -13.44 -12.45
CA PRO A 5 -15.56 -14.38 -12.56
C PRO A 5 -14.43 -14.04 -11.57
N ALA A 6 -13.74 -15.07 -11.05
CA ALA A 6 -12.74 -14.89 -10.00
C ALA A 6 -11.57 -13.95 -10.39
N PHE A 7 -11.16 -13.93 -11.67
CA PHE A 7 -10.06 -13.09 -12.14
C PHE A 7 -10.37 -11.59 -12.06
N GLU A 8 -11.65 -11.21 -12.02
CA GLU A 8 -12.07 -9.81 -11.91
C GLU A 8 -11.55 -9.14 -10.63
N SER A 9 -11.19 -9.94 -9.62
CA SER A 9 -10.66 -9.45 -8.35
C SER A 9 -9.29 -8.78 -8.44
N PHE A 10 -8.43 -9.23 -9.35
CA PHE A 10 -7.06 -8.74 -9.49
C PHE A 10 -6.73 -8.21 -10.89
N LEU A 11 -7.48 -8.62 -11.92
CA LEU A 11 -7.25 -8.18 -13.30
C LEU A 11 -7.85 -6.80 -13.54
N LEU A 12 -7.05 -5.87 -14.07
CA LEU A 12 -7.52 -4.59 -14.56
C LEU A 12 -8.17 -4.75 -15.94
N PHE A 13 -9.34 -4.15 -16.12
CA PHE A 13 -9.98 -4.11 -17.43
C PHE A 13 -9.39 -3.02 -18.33
N GLU A 14 -9.66 -3.10 -19.63
CA GLU A 14 -9.19 -2.11 -20.60
C GLU A 14 -9.70 -0.70 -20.23
N GLY A 15 -8.78 0.26 -20.07
CA GLY A 15 -9.09 1.62 -19.63
C GLY A 15 -9.06 1.84 -18.11
N GLU A 16 -9.00 0.78 -17.29
CA GLU A 16 -8.83 0.92 -15.83
C GLU A 16 -7.36 1.21 -15.48
N LYS A 17 -7.14 2.24 -14.66
CA LYS A 17 -5.83 2.55 -14.10
C LYS A 17 -5.63 1.83 -12.77
N LYS A 18 -4.43 1.32 -12.50
CA LYS A 18 -4.11 0.71 -11.19
C LYS A 18 -4.25 1.70 -10.05
N ILE A 19 -3.79 2.93 -10.27
CA ILE A 19 -3.81 4.00 -9.27
C ILE A 19 -4.34 5.30 -9.89
N THR A 20 -5.16 6.01 -9.13
CA THR A 20 -5.64 7.36 -9.44
C THR A 20 -5.40 8.27 -8.26
N ILE A 21 -4.86 9.47 -8.50
CA ILE A 21 -4.48 10.43 -7.47
C ILE A 21 -5.38 11.66 -7.59
N ILE A 22 -6.02 12.04 -6.48
CA ILE A 22 -6.89 13.21 -6.40
C ILE A 22 -6.42 14.05 -5.21
N LYS A 23 -6.14 15.34 -5.44
CA LYS A 23 -5.82 16.27 -4.35
C LYS A 23 -7.08 16.54 -3.54
N ASP A 24 -6.98 16.48 -2.21
CA ASP A 24 -8.09 16.83 -1.32
C ASP A 24 -8.21 18.36 -1.28
N THR A 25 -9.36 18.89 -1.64
CA THR A 25 -9.60 20.35 -1.67
C THR A 25 -10.02 20.90 -0.30
N LYS A 26 -10.35 20.03 0.66
CA LYS A 26 -10.88 20.44 1.97
C LYS A 26 -9.79 20.84 2.96
N VAL A 27 -8.61 20.24 2.84
CA VAL A 27 -7.47 20.47 3.73
C VAL A 27 -6.20 20.68 2.91
N PRO A 28 -5.30 21.57 3.34
CA PRO A 28 -4.05 21.77 2.63
C PRO A 28 -3.19 20.51 2.69
N ASN A 29 -2.43 20.30 1.62
CA ASN A 29 -1.41 19.27 1.52
C ASN A 29 -1.90 17.86 1.87
N ALA A 30 -3.07 17.49 1.34
CA ALA A 30 -3.60 16.14 1.43
C ALA A 30 -3.99 15.60 0.06
N CYS A 31 -3.84 14.29 -0.10
CA CYS A 31 -4.18 13.56 -1.32
C CYS A 31 -4.96 12.29 -0.99
N LEU A 32 -5.84 11.90 -1.92
CA LEU A 32 -6.53 10.63 -1.97
C LEU A 32 -5.96 9.80 -3.11
N PHE A 33 -5.43 8.64 -2.77
CA PHE A 33 -4.94 7.63 -3.69
C PHE A 33 -5.98 6.52 -3.79
N THR A 34 -6.56 6.33 -4.96
CA THR A 34 -7.49 5.22 -5.24
C THR A 34 -6.74 4.14 -5.98
N LEU A 35 -6.61 2.95 -5.37
CA LEU A 35 -5.99 1.79 -5.99
C LEU A 35 -7.08 0.78 -6.37
N ASN A 36 -7.09 0.39 -7.64
CA ASN A 36 -8.00 -0.61 -8.18
C ASN A 36 -7.40 -2.00 -8.10
N LYS A 37 -8.27 -2.99 -7.93
CA LYS A 37 -7.92 -4.42 -7.87
C LYS A 37 -6.92 -4.70 -6.74
N GLU A 38 -7.17 -4.10 -5.59
CA GLU A 38 -6.38 -4.19 -4.36
C GLU A 38 -7.31 -4.27 -3.15
N ASP A 39 -6.77 -4.78 -2.04
CA ASP A 39 -7.53 -5.06 -0.83
C ASP A 39 -6.83 -4.55 0.44
N HIS A 40 -7.30 -5.01 1.60
CA HIS A 40 -6.73 -4.64 2.89
C HIS A 40 -5.29 -5.09 3.08
N THR A 41 -4.80 -6.09 2.34
CA THR A 41 -3.43 -6.61 2.44
C THR A 41 -2.44 -5.49 2.12
N LEU A 42 -2.62 -4.83 0.97
CA LEU A 42 -1.77 -3.71 0.56
C LEU A 42 -2.12 -2.43 1.34
N GLY A 43 -3.41 -2.16 1.55
CA GLY A 43 -3.83 -0.94 2.24
C GLY A 43 -3.33 -0.82 3.68
N ASN A 44 -3.34 -1.93 4.43
CA ASN A 44 -2.93 -1.92 5.83
C ASN A 44 -1.43 -1.68 5.99
N ILE A 45 -0.60 -2.38 5.22
CA ILE A 45 0.86 -2.27 5.36
C ILE A 45 1.38 -0.90 4.92
N ILE A 46 0.82 -0.32 3.85
CA ILE A 46 1.15 1.05 3.42
C ILE A 46 0.72 2.06 4.48
N ARG A 47 -0.48 1.93 5.04
CA ARG A 47 -0.94 2.80 6.13
C ARG A 47 0.03 2.73 7.33
N GLN A 48 0.42 1.53 7.74
CA GLN A 48 1.36 1.35 8.85
C GLN A 48 2.70 2.01 8.55
N GLN A 49 3.23 1.85 7.34
CA GLN A 49 4.50 2.45 6.95
C GLN A 49 4.43 3.98 6.90
N LEU A 50 3.35 4.55 6.37
CA LEU A 50 3.11 5.99 6.39
C LEU A 50 3.03 6.56 7.80
N LEU A 51 2.44 5.82 8.75
CA LEU A 51 2.35 6.25 10.15
C LEU A 51 3.69 6.17 10.90
N LYS A 52 4.73 5.53 10.34
CA LYS A 52 6.10 5.57 10.89
C LYS A 52 6.79 6.91 10.59
N ASP A 53 6.35 7.64 9.56
CA ASP A 53 6.95 8.92 9.17
C ASP A 53 6.41 10.07 10.04
N PRO A 54 7.25 10.79 10.80
CA PRO A 54 6.82 11.90 11.65
C PRO A 54 6.28 13.11 10.86
N GLN A 55 6.55 13.22 9.56
CA GLN A 55 6.04 14.30 8.70
C GLN A 55 4.63 14.01 8.17
N VAL A 56 4.12 12.79 8.38
CA VAL A 56 2.75 12.40 8.04
C VAL A 56 1.80 12.76 9.19
N LEU A 57 0.92 13.73 8.95
CA LEU A 57 -0.08 14.19 9.91
C LEU A 57 -1.29 13.26 9.96
N PHE A 58 -1.64 12.65 8.82
CA PHE A 58 -2.75 11.70 8.73
C PHE A 58 -2.47 10.66 7.64
N ALA A 59 -2.68 9.39 7.98
CA ALA A 59 -2.74 8.30 7.01
C ALA A 59 -3.86 7.33 7.39
N GLY A 60 -4.79 7.10 6.46
CA GLY A 60 -5.89 6.17 6.63
C GLY A 60 -6.31 5.57 5.30
N TYR A 61 -6.89 4.37 5.33
CA TYR A 61 -7.44 3.74 4.14
C TYR A 61 -8.82 3.14 4.41
N LYS A 62 -9.59 2.95 3.34
CA LYS A 62 -10.87 2.25 3.39
C LYS A 62 -11.11 1.48 2.09
N VAL A 63 -11.88 0.40 2.19
CA VAL A 63 -12.51 -0.27 1.05
C VAL A 63 -13.92 0.32 0.91
N PRO A 64 -14.28 0.95 -0.22
CA PRO A 64 -15.60 1.57 -0.39
C PRO A 64 -16.75 0.59 -0.22
N HIS A 65 -16.59 -0.63 -0.71
CA HIS A 65 -17.55 -1.71 -0.58
C HIS A 65 -16.83 -3.08 -0.63
N PRO A 66 -17.17 -4.07 0.22
CA PRO A 66 -16.47 -5.36 0.27
C PRO A 66 -16.49 -6.17 -1.04
N LEU A 67 -17.53 -5.97 -1.87
CA LEU A 67 -17.64 -6.60 -3.20
C LEU A 67 -16.91 -5.83 -4.30
N GLU A 68 -16.37 -4.64 -4.01
CA GLU A 68 -15.54 -3.88 -4.93
C GLU A 68 -14.07 -4.08 -4.58
N HIS A 69 -13.29 -4.53 -5.56
CA HIS A 69 -11.84 -4.65 -5.41
C HIS A 69 -11.18 -3.29 -5.62
N LYS A 70 -11.27 -2.42 -4.61
CA LYS A 70 -10.73 -1.06 -4.65
C LYS A 70 -10.45 -0.59 -3.22
N ILE A 71 -9.33 0.09 -3.05
CA ILE A 71 -8.98 0.77 -1.78
C ILE A 71 -8.77 2.26 -2.03
N VAL A 72 -9.12 3.08 -1.05
CA VAL A 72 -8.87 4.52 -1.06
C VAL A 72 -8.03 4.87 0.15
N ILE A 73 -6.82 5.36 -0.10
CA ILE A 73 -5.85 5.81 0.90
C ILE A 73 -5.86 7.34 0.92
N ARG A 74 -6.04 7.93 2.09
CA ARG A 74 -5.96 9.37 2.32
C ARG A 74 -4.72 9.67 3.13
N VAL A 75 -3.88 10.55 2.62
CA VAL A 75 -2.62 10.98 3.24
C VAL A 75 -2.59 12.48 3.36
N GLN A 76 -2.14 13.00 4.51
CA GLN A 76 -1.87 14.41 4.75
C GLN A 76 -0.51 14.52 5.43
N THR A 77 0.31 15.46 4.96
CA THR A 77 1.68 15.69 5.44
C THR A 77 1.88 17.15 5.83
N THR A 78 3.02 17.45 6.46
CA THR A 78 3.42 18.83 6.76
C THR A 78 3.58 19.67 5.47
N PRO A 79 3.36 21.00 5.50
CA PRO A 79 3.29 21.82 4.29
C PRO A 79 4.54 21.82 3.40
N ASP A 80 5.69 21.50 3.97
CA ASP A 80 7.00 21.39 3.34
C ASP A 80 7.28 20.02 2.71
N TYR A 81 6.40 19.04 2.93
CA TYR A 81 6.57 17.67 2.48
C TYR A 81 5.38 17.16 1.68
N SER A 82 5.61 16.62 0.48
CA SER A 82 4.53 16.22 -0.41
C SER A 82 3.90 14.87 0.01
N PRO A 83 2.57 14.73 0.04
CA PRO A 83 1.92 13.44 0.30
C PRO A 83 2.31 12.36 -0.70
N GLN A 84 2.61 12.74 -1.94
CA GLN A 84 3.12 11.82 -2.97
C GLN A 84 4.51 11.31 -2.62
N GLU A 85 5.39 12.18 -2.12
CA GLU A 85 6.74 11.80 -1.70
C GLU A 85 6.70 10.89 -0.48
N ALA A 86 5.85 11.19 0.51
CA ALA A 86 5.59 10.31 1.65
C ALA A 86 5.16 8.91 1.22
N PHE A 87 4.26 8.85 0.24
CA PHE A 87 3.77 7.59 -0.29
C PHE A 87 4.86 6.79 -1.02
N THR A 88 5.67 7.45 -1.84
CA THR A 88 6.80 6.82 -2.54
C THR A 88 7.86 6.34 -1.55
N ASN A 89 8.26 7.17 -0.60
CA ASN A 89 9.25 6.82 0.42
C ASN A 89 8.79 5.63 1.25
N ALA A 90 7.54 5.63 1.70
CA ALA A 90 6.96 4.51 2.43
C ALA A 90 7.05 3.19 1.62
N ILE A 91 6.74 3.22 0.31
CA ILE A 91 6.84 2.02 -0.52
C ILE A 91 8.30 1.57 -0.69
N THR A 92 9.22 2.49 -0.94
CA THR A 92 10.65 2.17 -1.11
C THR A 92 11.26 1.57 0.17
N ASP A 93 10.91 2.13 1.33
CA ASP A 93 11.34 1.60 2.63
C ASP A 93 10.76 0.20 2.87
N LEU A 94 9.48 0.00 2.55
CA LEU A 94 8.83 -1.30 2.71
C LEU A 94 9.44 -2.37 1.81
N ILE A 95 9.74 -2.05 0.55
CA ILE A 95 10.43 -2.97 -0.38
C ILE A 95 11.82 -3.34 0.17
N SER A 96 12.53 -2.38 0.75
CA SER A 96 13.85 -2.61 1.35
C SER A 96 13.76 -3.50 2.59
N GLU A 97 12.76 -3.28 3.46
CA GLU A 97 12.48 -4.09 4.65
C GLU A 97 12.17 -5.55 4.27
N LEU A 98 11.32 -5.76 3.26
CA LEU A 98 10.97 -7.09 2.76
C LEU A 98 12.16 -7.80 2.09
N SER A 99 12.99 -7.06 1.35
CA SER A 99 14.19 -7.62 0.72
C SER A 99 15.21 -8.10 1.76
N LEU A 100 15.42 -7.32 2.82
CA LEU A 100 16.29 -7.71 3.93
C LEU A 100 15.71 -8.90 4.70
N LEU A 101 14.39 -8.93 4.90
CA LEU A 101 13.71 -10.07 5.52
C LEU A 101 13.92 -11.35 4.70
N GLU A 102 13.75 -11.28 3.38
CA GLU A 102 13.95 -12.42 2.48
C GLU A 102 15.39 -12.94 2.54
N GLU A 103 16.39 -12.05 2.49
CA GLU A 103 17.80 -12.42 2.59
C GLU A 103 18.10 -13.14 3.91
N ARG A 104 17.70 -12.55 5.04
CA ARG A 104 17.90 -13.14 6.38
C ARG A 104 17.17 -14.46 6.53
N PHE A 105 15.96 -14.57 5.97
CA PHE A 105 15.20 -15.80 6.00
C PHE A 105 15.89 -16.91 5.19
N ARG A 106 16.46 -16.60 4.02
CA ARG A 106 17.25 -17.55 3.22
C ARG A 106 18.49 -18.03 3.97
N VAL A 107 19.19 -17.14 4.67
CA VAL A 107 20.35 -17.52 5.52
C VAL A 107 19.89 -18.45 6.64
N ALA A 108 18.85 -18.08 7.38
CA ALA A 108 18.32 -18.90 8.48
C ALA A 108 17.86 -20.30 8.02
N ILE A 109 17.32 -20.43 6.80
CA ILE A 109 16.98 -21.74 6.22
C ILE A 109 18.24 -22.57 5.98
N LYS A 110 19.32 -21.98 5.44
CA LYS A 110 20.58 -22.68 5.21
C LYS A 110 21.20 -23.15 6.53
N ASP A 111 21.27 -22.26 7.52
CA ASP A 111 21.79 -22.59 8.86
C ASP A 111 21.01 -23.74 9.50
N LYS A 112 19.68 -23.79 9.30
CA LYS A 112 18.84 -24.90 9.80
C LYS A 112 19.12 -26.23 9.09
N GLN A 113 19.44 -26.20 7.79
CA GLN A 113 19.71 -27.38 6.97
C GLN A 113 21.09 -27.98 7.23
N GLU A 114 22.08 -27.15 7.57
CA GLU A 114 23.45 -27.58 7.87
C GLU A 114 23.59 -28.26 9.25
N GLY A 115 22.49 -28.34 10.01
CA GLY A 115 22.43 -29.00 11.30
C GLY A 115 22.69 -28.00 12.42
N ILE A 116 21.61 -27.58 13.08
CA ILE A 116 21.72 -26.99 14.41
C ILE A 116 22.01 -28.15 15.34
N GLU A 117 23.24 -28.25 15.87
CA GLU A 117 23.48 -29.04 17.10
C GLU A 117 22.56 -28.56 18.22
#